data_AF-A0A644ZHR9-F1
#
_entry.id   AF-A0A644ZHR9-F1
#
_cell.length_a   1.000
_cell.length_b   1.000
_cell.length_c   1.000
_cell.angle_alpha   90.00
_cell.angle_beta   90.00
_cell.angle_gamma   90.00
#
_symmetry.space_group_name_H-M   'P 1'
#
loop_
_entity.id
_entity.type
_entity.pdbx_description
1 polymer ?
#
loop_
_entity_poly.entity_id
_entity_poly.type
_entity_poly.pdbx_seq_one_letter_code
_entity_poly.pdbx_strand_id
1 'polypeptide(L)'
;MGYALSGDGQTLHFALQAPTKGWVSIGLGSNRMQGAHIVIGFDALTSQTISEETGRGHSHSPSRDKIVKQQAIKESGNTTTLEFSVPASLYAGGSELRMILAYGTRDDLRSKHSTYASHTIPFTK
;
A
#
# COMPACT_ATOMS: atom_id res chain seq x y z
N MET A 1 -6.52 -6.50 6.07
CA MET A 1 -6.55 -5.24 5.31
C MET A 1 -7.85 -4.53 5.63
N GLY A 2 -7.80 -3.25 5.98
CA GLY A 2 -8.95 -2.38 6.13
C GLY A 2 -8.78 -1.09 5.34
N TYR A 3 -9.90 -0.48 4.94
CA TYR A 3 -9.93 0.83 4.32
C TYR A 3 -11.14 1.62 4.85
N ALA A 4 -11.03 2.94 4.86
CA ALA A 4 -12.12 3.82 5.30
C ALA A 4 -12.10 5.14 4.52
N LEU A 5 -13.29 5.66 4.21
CA LEU A 5 -13.45 7.03 3.73
C LEU A 5 -13.65 7.94 4.95
N SER A 6 -12.96 9.08 4.99
CA SER A 6 -13.15 10.10 6.02
C SER A 6 -14.59 10.61 6.03
N GLY A 7 -15.05 11.11 7.18
CA GLY A 7 -16.45 11.58 7.33
C GLY A 7 -16.83 12.73 6.40
N ASP A 8 -15.85 13.51 5.92
CA ASP A 8 -16.02 14.57 4.93
C ASP A 8 -15.93 14.09 3.47
N GLY A 9 -15.66 12.80 3.25
CA GLY A 9 -15.53 12.19 1.92
C GLY A 9 -14.25 12.55 1.16
N GLN A 10 -13.28 13.23 1.77
CA GLN A 10 -12.12 13.77 1.06
C GLN A 10 -10.87 12.89 1.10
N THR A 11 -10.80 11.96 2.04
CA THR A 11 -9.58 11.17 2.31
C THR A 11 -9.91 9.69 2.43
N LEU A 12 -9.18 8.85 1.68
CA LEU A 12 -9.20 7.41 1.83
C LEU A 12 -8.03 6.98 2.71
N HIS A 13 -8.34 6.22 3.75
CA HIS A 13 -7.38 5.61 4.67
C HIS A 13 -7.24 4.12 4.37
N PHE A 14 -6.02 3.60 4.46
CA PHE A 14 -5.70 2.19 4.25
C PHE A 14 -4.84 1.68 5.40
N ALA A 15 -5.08 0.43 5.81
CA ALA A 15 -4.30 -0.26 6.83
C ALA A 15 -4.09 -1.73 6.47
N LEU A 16 -2.83 -2.13 6.26
CA LEU A 16 -2.44 -3.52 6.05
C LEU A 16 -1.57 -4.00 7.20
N GLN A 17 -2.09 -4.96 7.95
CA GLN A 17 -1.34 -5.76 8.91
C GLN A 17 -0.96 -7.09 8.25
N ALA A 18 0.33 -7.45 8.28
CA ALA A 18 0.85 -8.67 7.68
C ALA A 18 1.74 -9.44 8.68
N PRO A 19 1.70 -10.79 8.68
CA PRO A 19 2.52 -11.63 9.54
C PRO A 19 3.97 -11.72 9.02
N THR A 20 4.70 -10.61 9.07
CA THR A 20 6.10 -10.53 8.66
C THR A 20 6.89 -9.57 9.55
N LYS A 21 8.22 -9.74 9.54
CA LYS A 21 9.21 -8.81 10.07
C LYS A 21 10.02 -8.14 8.95
N GLY A 22 9.32 -7.75 7.91
CA GLY A 22 9.94 -7.30 6.67
C GLY A 22 8.98 -6.38 5.96
N TRP A 23 9.24 -6.13 4.69
CA TRP A 23 8.45 -5.15 3.97
C TRP A 23 6.98 -5.56 3.76
N VAL A 24 6.11 -4.56 3.76
CA VAL A 24 4.67 -4.65 3.49
C VAL A 24 4.30 -3.61 2.43
N SER A 25 3.34 -3.93 1.56
CA SER A 25 2.91 -3.02 0.49
C SER A 25 1.42 -3.10 0.17
N ILE A 26 0.90 -1.98 -0.33
CA ILE A 26 -0.43 -1.83 -0.91
C ILE A 26 -0.28 -1.09 -2.24
N GLY A 27 -0.77 -1.68 -3.32
CA GLY A 27 -0.87 -1.03 -4.64
C GLY A 27 -2.30 -0.63 -4.95
N LEU A 28 -2.52 0.60 -5.40
CA LEU A 28 -3.83 1.16 -5.74
C LEU A 28 -3.99 1.36 -7.25
N GLY A 29 -5.24 1.28 -7.74
CA GLY A 29 -5.61 1.60 -9.12
C GLY A 29 -5.44 0.44 -10.12
N SER A 30 -4.92 -0.71 -9.69
CA SER A 30 -4.70 -1.88 -10.55
C SER A 30 -4.78 -3.18 -9.75
N ASN A 31 -5.22 -4.27 -10.41
CA ASN A 31 -5.24 -5.64 -9.88
C ASN A 31 -3.93 -6.40 -10.17
N ARG A 32 -2.89 -5.67 -10.60
CA ARG A 32 -1.55 -6.17 -10.92
C ARG A 32 -0.54 -5.06 -10.72
N MET A 33 0.74 -5.41 -10.69
CA MET A 33 1.81 -4.43 -10.47
C MET A 33 1.83 -3.34 -11.55
N GLN A 34 1.69 -3.70 -12.83
CA GLN A 34 1.58 -2.71 -13.91
C GLN A 34 0.48 -1.68 -13.64
N GLY A 35 0.90 -0.41 -13.56
CA GLY A 35 0.00 0.73 -13.38
C GLY A 35 -0.50 0.94 -11.94
N ALA A 36 -0.07 0.12 -10.97
CA ALA A 36 -0.40 0.35 -9.57
C ALA A 36 0.44 1.50 -9.00
N HIS A 37 -0.20 2.35 -8.19
CA HIS A 37 0.49 3.24 -7.24
C HIS A 37 0.75 2.46 -5.96
N ILE A 38 2.01 2.12 -5.72
CA ILE A 38 2.45 1.20 -4.67
C ILE A 38 3.00 2.01 -3.50
N VAL A 39 2.42 1.84 -2.32
CA VAL A 39 3.04 2.27 -1.06
C VAL A 39 3.68 1.02 -0.45
N ILE A 40 5.00 1.06 -0.26
CA ILE A 40 5.80 -0.06 0.27
C ILE A 40 6.71 0.44 1.39
N GLY A 41 6.89 -0.35 2.44
CA GLY A 41 7.80 0.01 3.52
C GLY A 41 8.12 -1.13 4.46
N PHE A 42 9.09 -0.91 5.35
CA PHE A 42 9.45 -1.77 6.49
C PHE A 42 9.80 -0.92 7.72
N ASP A 43 9.76 -1.52 8.92
CA ASP A 43 10.20 -0.93 10.19
C ASP A 43 11.35 -1.79 10.76
N ALA A 44 12.57 -1.52 10.31
CA ALA A 44 13.76 -2.23 10.78
C ALA A 44 14.26 -1.64 12.10
N LEU A 45 15.09 -2.41 12.82
CA LEU A 45 15.66 -2.01 14.11
C LEU A 45 16.32 -0.62 14.12
N THR A 46 16.93 -0.21 13.01
CA THR A 46 17.70 1.03 12.89
C THR A 46 17.00 2.12 12.09
N SER A 47 15.95 1.78 11.32
CA SER A 47 15.27 2.76 10.46
C SER A 47 13.89 2.29 10.01
N GLN A 48 13.00 3.27 9.88
CA GLN A 48 11.73 3.12 9.19
C GLN A 48 11.84 3.65 7.77
N THR A 49 11.35 2.89 6.80
CA THR A 49 11.31 3.30 5.41
C THR A 49 9.92 3.11 4.84
N ILE A 50 9.38 4.15 4.20
CA ILE A 50 8.17 4.08 3.37
C ILE A 50 8.47 4.80 2.06
N SER A 51 8.06 4.19 0.94
CA SER A 51 8.26 4.69 -0.41
C SER A 51 6.96 4.57 -1.21
N GLU A 52 6.66 5.60 -1.97
CA GLU A 52 5.65 5.56 -3.03
C GLU A 52 6.32 5.24 -4.37
N GLU A 53 5.85 4.19 -5.02
CA GLU A 53 6.41 3.59 -6.23
C GLU A 53 5.35 3.38 -7.32
N THR A 54 5.78 3.44 -8.57
CA THR A 54 4.94 3.15 -9.72
C THR A 54 5.31 1.78 -10.27
N GLY A 55 4.32 0.89 -10.39
CA GLY A 55 4.55 -0.42 -10.99
C GLY A 55 4.63 -0.39 -12.52
N ARG A 56 5.64 -1.06 -13.07
CA ARG A 56 5.95 -1.20 -14.50
C ARG A 56 6.28 -2.66 -14.83
N GLY A 57 5.40 -3.31 -15.57
CA GLY A 57 5.41 -4.75 -15.83
C GLY A 57 5.29 -5.53 -14.52
N HIS A 58 6.33 -6.29 -14.21
CA HIS A 58 6.49 -7.05 -12.97
C HIS A 58 7.52 -6.42 -12.03
N SER A 59 7.83 -5.14 -12.23
CA SER A 59 8.78 -4.37 -11.44
C SER A 59 8.13 -3.06 -10.96
N HIS A 60 8.82 -2.33 -10.11
CA HIS A 60 8.40 -1.01 -9.67
C HIS A 60 9.62 -0.10 -9.44
N SER A 61 9.37 1.20 -9.35
CA SER A 61 10.40 2.20 -9.06
C SER A 61 9.76 3.40 -8.38
N PRO A 62 10.53 4.22 -7.63
CA PRO A 62 10.03 5.43 -7.01
C PRO A 62 9.16 6.27 -7.95
N SER A 63 7.96 6.62 -7.50
CA SER A 63 7.05 7.52 -8.21
C SER A 63 7.63 8.93 -8.22
N ARG A 64 7.44 9.65 -9.33
CA ARG A 64 7.72 11.10 -9.39
C ARG A 64 6.71 11.88 -8.58
N ASP A 65 5.44 11.55 -8.77
CA ASP A 65 4.33 12.15 -8.03
C ASP A 65 4.08 11.40 -6.73
N LYS A 66 3.87 12.16 -5.66
CA LYS A 66 3.63 11.68 -4.30
C LYS A 66 2.23 12.15 -3.90
N ILE A 67 1.34 11.20 -3.62
CA ILE A 67 -0.08 11.47 -3.33
C ILE A 67 -0.46 11.10 -1.89
N VAL A 68 0.42 10.39 -1.18
CA VAL A 68 0.20 10.02 0.21
C VAL A 68 0.25 11.28 1.09
N LYS A 69 -0.79 11.48 1.92
CA LYS A 69 -0.89 12.63 2.85
C LYS A 69 -0.31 12.33 4.22
N GLN A 70 -0.64 11.16 4.76
CA GLN A 70 -0.14 10.66 6.04
C GLN A 70 0.25 9.20 5.86
N GLN A 71 1.30 8.78 6.57
CA GLN A 71 1.78 7.40 6.54
C GLN A 71 2.44 7.04 7.85
N ALA A 72 2.33 5.76 8.21
CA ALA A 72 3.00 5.17 9.34
C ALA A 72 3.33 3.72 9.02
N ILE A 73 4.45 3.24 9.56
CA ILE A 73 4.80 1.83 9.53
C ILE A 73 5.31 1.41 10.90
N LYS A 74 4.87 0.23 11.33
CA LYS A 74 5.30 -0.33 12.60
C LYS A 74 5.44 -1.84 12.53
N GLU A 75 6.60 -2.32 12.91
CA GLU A 75 6.84 -3.72 13.25
C GLU A 75 6.66 -3.90 14.76
N SER A 76 5.89 -4.91 15.15
CA SER A 76 5.71 -5.35 16.53
C SER A 76 5.56 -6.86 16.57
N GLY A 77 6.46 -7.53 17.27
CA GLY A 77 6.51 -8.99 17.32
C GLY A 77 6.81 -9.60 15.95
N ASN A 78 5.89 -10.40 15.42
CA ASN A 78 6.01 -11.05 14.10
C ASN A 78 5.11 -10.40 13.05
N THR A 79 4.75 -9.13 13.27
CA THR A 79 3.73 -8.43 12.49
C THR A 79 4.22 -7.06 12.10
N THR A 80 4.08 -6.72 10.83
CA THR A 80 4.33 -5.37 10.30
C THR A 80 3.01 -4.78 9.82
N THR A 81 2.75 -3.53 10.23
CA THR A 81 1.55 -2.78 9.90
C THR A 81 1.91 -1.53 9.12
N LEU A 82 1.38 -1.39 7.91
CA LEU A 82 1.50 -0.20 7.07
C LEU A 82 0.15 0.51 7.03
N GLU A 83 0.16 1.80 7.34
CA GLU A 83 -1.00 2.67 7.27
C GLU A 83 -0.68 3.90 6.42
N PHE A 84 -1.61 4.33 5.58
CA PHE A 84 -1.49 5.60 4.87
C PHE A 84 -2.83 6.15 4.42
N SER A 85 -2.82 7.40 3.96
CA SER A 85 -3.99 8.06 3.39
C SER A 85 -3.69 8.78 2.07
N VAL A 86 -4.71 8.84 1.21
CA VAL A 86 -4.66 9.50 -0.11
C VAL A 86 -5.91 10.34 -0.34
N PRO A 87 -5.89 11.35 -1.24
CA PRO A 87 -7.10 12.04 -1.68
C PRO A 87 -8.13 11.05 -2.25
N ALA A 88 -9.36 11.11 -1.74
CA ALA A 88 -10.44 10.25 -2.21
C ALA A 88 -10.78 10.54 -3.68
N SER A 89 -10.64 11.78 -4.15
CA SER A 89 -10.91 12.18 -5.54
C SER A 89 -10.12 11.39 -6.59
N LEU A 90 -8.99 10.79 -6.23
CA LEU A 90 -8.18 9.98 -7.13
C LEU A 90 -8.74 8.57 -7.37
N TYR A 91 -9.56 8.06 -6.44
CA TYR A 91 -9.96 6.65 -6.43
C TYR A 91 -11.47 6.44 -6.21
N ALA A 92 -12.12 7.27 -5.39
CA ALA A 92 -13.54 7.16 -5.05
C ALA A 92 -14.50 7.71 -6.13
N GLY A 93 -13.97 8.25 -7.24
CA GLY A 93 -14.79 8.70 -8.37
C GLY A 93 -15.29 7.56 -9.28
N GLY A 94 -14.73 6.35 -9.15
CA GLY A 94 -15.13 5.17 -9.92
C GLY A 94 -16.23 4.35 -9.25
N SER A 95 -16.65 3.26 -9.89
CA SER A 95 -17.54 2.26 -9.29
C SER A 95 -16.81 1.25 -8.40
N GLU A 96 -15.48 1.17 -8.52
CA GLU A 96 -14.66 0.21 -7.81
C GLU A 96 -13.24 0.74 -7.56
N LEU A 97 -12.61 0.23 -6.51
CA LEU A 97 -11.18 0.37 -6.25
C LEU A 97 -10.49 -0.97 -6.45
N ARG A 98 -9.60 -1.00 -7.43
CA ARG A 98 -8.68 -2.12 -7.68
C ARG A 98 -7.43 -1.95 -6.85
N MET A 99 -6.99 -3.03 -6.22
CA MET A 99 -5.81 -3.00 -5.38
C MET A 99 -5.08 -4.34 -5.33
N ILE A 100 -3.80 -4.25 -5.00
CA ILE A 100 -2.93 -5.39 -4.72
C ILE A 100 -2.29 -5.23 -3.36
N LEU A 101 -1.97 -6.35 -2.73
CA LEU A 101 -1.31 -6.42 -1.44
C LEU A 101 -0.15 -7.38 -1.57
N ALA A 102 0.97 -7.07 -0.94
CA ALA A 102 2.09 -7.99 -0.85
C ALA A 102 2.93 -7.72 0.38
N TYR A 103 3.61 -8.76 0.86
CA TYR A 103 4.65 -8.63 1.87
C TYR A 103 5.80 -9.59 1.60
N GLY A 104 6.99 -9.23 2.10
CA GLY A 104 8.21 -10.02 2.02
C GLY A 104 8.86 -10.16 3.39
N THR A 105 9.94 -10.94 3.45
CA THR A 105 10.62 -11.34 4.71
C THR A 105 11.91 -10.57 4.97
N ARG A 106 12.20 -9.52 4.19
CA ARG A 106 13.43 -8.74 4.27
C ARG A 106 13.13 -7.26 4.46
N ASP A 107 14.05 -6.56 5.11
CA ASP A 107 14.05 -5.11 5.30
C ASP A 107 14.67 -4.39 4.11
N ASP A 108 14.03 -4.55 2.95
CA ASP A 108 14.38 -3.84 1.73
C ASP A 108 13.12 -3.58 0.89
N LEU A 109 13.22 -2.77 -0.16
CA LEU A 109 12.08 -2.45 -1.03
C LEU A 109 12.08 -3.27 -2.33
N ARG A 110 12.96 -4.26 -2.52
CA ARG A 110 13.22 -4.85 -3.85
C ARG A 110 13.15 -6.36 -3.89
N SER A 111 13.36 -7.03 -2.77
CA SER A 111 13.25 -8.47 -2.62
C SER A 111 11.83 -8.90 -2.97
N LYS A 112 11.71 -9.99 -3.73
CA LYS A 112 10.42 -10.52 -4.18
C LYS A 112 9.52 -10.87 -2.98
N HIS A 113 8.23 -10.57 -3.10
CA HIS A 113 7.24 -10.90 -2.08
C HIS A 113 7.17 -12.41 -1.85
N SER A 114 6.92 -12.79 -0.59
CA SER A 114 6.55 -14.16 -0.23
C SER A 114 5.05 -14.40 -0.45
N THR A 115 4.23 -13.36 -0.27
CA THR A 115 2.77 -13.44 -0.36
C THR A 115 2.24 -12.29 -1.19
N TYR A 116 1.21 -12.57 -2.00
CA TYR A 116 0.53 -11.61 -2.86
C TYR A 116 -0.98 -11.87 -2.85
N ALA A 117 -1.76 -10.80 -2.88
CA ALA A 117 -3.21 -10.86 -3.08
C ALA A 117 -3.68 -9.71 -3.98
N SER A 118 -4.76 -9.93 -4.72
CA SER A 118 -5.44 -8.91 -5.54
C SER A 118 -6.89 -8.80 -5.07
N HIS A 119 -7.38 -7.57 -4.93
CA HIS A 119 -8.73 -7.28 -4.49
C HIS A 119 -9.38 -6.21 -5.35
N THR A 120 -10.69 -6.32 -5.52
CA THR A 120 -11.51 -5.26 -6.11
C THR A 120 -12.63 -4.97 -5.14
N ILE A 121 -12.70 -3.72 -4.70
CA ILE A 121 -13.68 -3.23 -3.76
C ILE A 121 -14.72 -2.42 -4.54
N PRO A 122 -15.99 -2.84 -4.58
CA PRO A 122 -17.03 -1.97 -5.12
C PRO A 122 -17.25 -0.78 -4.18
N PHE A 123 -17.39 0.41 -4.75
CA PHE A 123 -17.93 1.54 -3.99
C PHE A 123 -19.44 1.43 -4.00
N THR A 124 -20.01 1.08 -2.85
CA THR A 124 -21.47 1.13 -2.67
C THR A 124 -21.89 2.59 -2.66
N LYS A 125 -22.69 2.99 -3.64
CA LYS A 125 -23.36 4.30 -3.65
C LYS A 125 -24.55 4.31 -2.70
#